data_AF-A0A9P6FWE8-F1
#
_entry.id   AF-A0A9P6FWE8-F1
#
_cell.length_a   1.000
_cell.length_b   1.000
_cell.length_c   1.000
_cell.angle_alpha   90.00
_cell.angle_beta   90.00
_cell.angle_gamma   90.00
#
_symmetry.space_group_name_H-M   'P 1'
#
loop_
_entity.id
_entity.type
_entity.pdbx_description
1 polymer ?
#
loop_
_entity_poly.entity_id
_entity_poly.type
_entity_poly.pdbx_seq_one_letter_code
_entity_poly.pdbx_strand_id
1 'polypeptide(L)'
;MVMSRPDLHEFLLKKIPSHKLTTGKRVIDLYETEDEVVVTCVDETTYAGHIVVGADGAYSATRQILYEKLRARGNLPESDTKPLHFDKQCVVGMTAPLDPIKYPVLQDDSCEVKVLLGKDQHTS
;
A
#
# COMPACT_ATOMS: atom_id res chain seq x y z
N MET A 1 -17.25 -10.87 -5.00
CA MET A 1 -16.11 -11.70 -4.57
C MET A 1 -15.38 -10.94 -3.48
N VAL A 2 -15.32 -11.47 -2.26
CA VAL A 2 -14.56 -10.90 -1.14
C VAL A 2 -13.38 -11.84 -0.91
N MET A 3 -12.17 -11.30 -0.89
CA MET A 3 -10.91 -12.04 -0.73
C MET A 3 -10.11 -11.37 0.38
N SER A 4 -9.44 -12.14 1.24
CA SER A 4 -8.59 -11.57 2.28
C SER A 4 -7.31 -10.97 1.65
N ARG A 5 -6.68 -10.02 2.35
CA ARG A 5 -5.40 -9.43 1.90
C ARG A 5 -4.31 -10.51 1.70
N PRO A 6 -4.12 -11.48 2.62
CA PRO A 6 -3.19 -12.59 2.40
C PRO A 6 -3.50 -13.40 1.15
N ASP A 7 -4.77 -13.77 0.92
CA ASP A 7 -5.16 -14.57 -0.24
C ASP A 7 -4.88 -13.82 -1.55
N LEU A 8 -5.17 -12.51 -1.59
CA LEU A 8 -4.88 -11.68 -2.76
C LEU A 8 -3.38 -11.58 -3.00
N HIS A 9 -2.60 -11.36 -1.94
CA HIS A 9 -1.15 -11.28 -2.04
C HIS A 9 -0.57 -12.61 -2.55
N GLU A 10 -1.03 -13.74 -2.03
CA GLU A 10 -0.61 -15.07 -2.48
C GLU A 10 -1.00 -15.32 -3.94
N PHE A 11 -2.21 -14.94 -4.35
CA PHE A 11 -2.66 -15.07 -5.73
C PHE A 11 -1.79 -14.27 -6.71
N LEU A 12 -1.48 -13.02 -6.38
CA LEU A 12 -0.60 -12.18 -7.20
C LEU A 12 0.83 -12.73 -7.25
N LEU A 13 1.36 -13.16 -6.10
CA LEU A 13 2.69 -13.73 -5.99
C LEU A 13 2.86 -14.96 -6.89
N LYS A 14 1.84 -15.83 -6.96
CA LYS A 14 1.82 -17.02 -7.83
C LYS A 14 1.91 -16.70 -9.33
N LYS A 15 1.64 -15.46 -9.75
CA LYS A 15 1.71 -15.04 -11.17
C LYS A 15 3.06 -14.43 -11.55
N ILE A 16 3.95 -14.17 -10.60
CA ILE A 16 5.23 -13.52 -10.83
C ILE A 16 6.35 -14.58 -10.75
N PRO A 17 7.21 -14.70 -11.77
CA PRO A 17 8.38 -15.56 -11.68
C PRO A 17 9.28 -15.18 -10.50
N SER A 18 9.71 -16.16 -9.70
CA SER A 18 10.49 -15.91 -8.47
C SER A 18 11.79 -15.14 -8.71
N HIS A 19 12.47 -15.36 -9.84
CA HIS A 19 13.70 -14.65 -10.19
C HIS A 19 13.51 -13.15 -10.46
N LYS A 20 12.26 -12.67 -10.61
CA LYS A 20 11.94 -11.24 -10.75
C LYS A 20 11.63 -10.57 -9.41
N LEU A 21 11.60 -11.33 -8.32
CA LEU A 21 11.29 -10.83 -6.99
C LEU A 21 12.52 -10.91 -6.10
N THR A 22 12.96 -9.75 -5.63
CA THR A 22 14.05 -9.65 -4.68
C THR A 22 13.52 -9.11 -3.37
N THR A 23 13.51 -9.95 -2.33
CA THR A 23 13.05 -9.60 -0.98
C THR A 23 14.22 -9.12 -0.11
N GLY A 24 13.91 -8.52 1.04
CA GLY A 24 14.94 -8.01 1.96
C GLY A 24 15.64 -6.74 1.48
N LYS A 25 15.15 -6.14 0.39
CA LYS A 25 15.67 -4.89 -0.17
C LYS A 25 14.83 -3.72 0.32
N ARG A 26 15.50 -2.68 0.82
CA ARG A 26 14.88 -1.42 1.22
C ARG A 26 15.60 -0.28 0.52
N VAL A 27 14.88 0.49 -0.27
CA VAL A 27 15.42 1.64 -1.01
C VAL A 27 15.85 2.74 -0.03
N ILE A 28 17.04 3.31 -0.27
CA ILE A 28 17.57 4.44 0.50
C ILE A 28 17.98 5.63 -0.38
N ASP A 29 18.25 5.42 -1.68
CA ASP A 29 18.52 6.50 -2.64
C ASP A 29 18.13 6.08 -4.07
N LEU A 30 17.94 7.09 -4.92
CA LEU A 30 17.57 6.99 -6.34
C LEU A 30 18.41 7.98 -7.14
N TYR A 31 19.31 7.53 -8.00
CA TYR A 31 20.11 8.41 -8.85
C TYR A 31 19.63 8.34 -10.30
N GLU A 32 19.30 9.49 -10.89
CA GLU A 32 18.85 9.61 -12.28
C GLU A 32 20.02 10.05 -13.16
N THR A 33 20.21 9.38 -14.29
CA THR A 33 21.07 9.78 -15.40
C THR A 33 20.19 10.15 -16.61
N GLU A 34 20.81 10.41 -17.77
CA GLU A 34 20.06 10.70 -19.00
C GLU A 34 19.23 9.49 -19.49
N ASP A 35 19.75 8.27 -19.32
CA ASP A 35 19.14 7.05 -19.88
C ASP A 35 18.57 6.09 -18.82
N GLU A 36 19.02 6.19 -17.57
CA GLU A 36 18.69 5.24 -16.52
C GLU A 36 18.49 5.87 -15.13
N VAL A 37 17.78 5.14 -14.28
CA VAL A 37 17.69 5.35 -12.84
C VAL A 37 18.36 4.19 -12.12
N VAL A 38 19.21 4.53 -11.16
CA VAL A 38 19.91 3.60 -10.28
C VAL A 38 19.30 3.68 -8.88
N VAL A 39 18.85 2.54 -8.37
CA VAL A 39 18.28 2.39 -7.03
C VAL A 39 19.34 1.83 -6.10
N THR A 40 19.60 2.51 -4.99
CA THR A 40 20.49 2.02 -3.93
C THR A 40 19.67 1.50 -2.76
N CYS A 41 19.99 0.29 -2.31
CA CYS A 41 19.35 -0.37 -1.18
C CYS A 41 20.20 -0.29 0.10
N VAL A 42 19.56 -0.51 1.25
CA VAL A 42 20.19 -0.46 2.58
C VAL A 42 21.35 -1.46 2.76
N ASP A 43 21.33 -2.54 2.00
CA ASP A 43 22.39 -3.56 2.00
C ASP A 43 23.48 -3.27 0.95
N GLU A 44 23.58 -2.01 0.53
CA GLU A 44 24.54 -1.49 -0.44
C GLU A 44 24.37 -2.07 -1.87
N THR A 45 23.37 -2.93 -2.10
CA THR A 45 23.09 -3.41 -3.46
C THR A 45 22.43 -2.33 -4.31
N THR A 46 22.77 -2.32 -5.60
CA THR A 46 22.25 -1.37 -6.58
C THR A 46 21.53 -2.08 -7.73
N TYR A 47 20.51 -1.41 -8.28
CA TYR A 47 19.75 -1.88 -9.43
C TYR A 47 19.58 -0.74 -10.43
N ALA A 48 19.92 -0.98 -11.69
CA ALA A 48 19.73 -0.02 -12.77
C ALA A 48 18.52 -0.41 -13.65
N GLY A 49 17.82 0.60 -14.15
CA GLY A 49 16.73 0.42 -15.12
C GLY A 49 16.29 1.77 -15.68
N HIS A 50 15.39 1.79 -16.65
CA HIS A 50 14.95 3.04 -17.28
C HIS A 50 13.89 3.79 -16.46
N ILE A 51 13.13 3.08 -15.63
CA ILE A 51 12.00 3.64 -14.88
C ILE A 51 11.98 3.01 -13.48
N VAL A 52 11.69 3.86 -12.48
CA VAL A 52 11.36 3.45 -11.10
C VAL A 52 9.88 3.72 -10.84
N VAL A 53 9.19 2.74 -10.25
CA VAL A 53 7.80 2.87 -9.83
C VAL A 53 7.71 2.71 -8.31
N GLY A 54 7.30 3.76 -7.61
CA GLY A 54 7.06 3.74 -6.17
C GLY A 54 5.73 3.06 -5.82
N ALA A 55 5.78 1.82 -5.34
CA ALA A 55 4.63 1.04 -4.87
C ALA A 55 4.76 0.65 -3.38
N ASP A 56 5.50 1.45 -2.62
CA ASP A 56 5.92 1.25 -1.22
C ASP A 56 5.02 1.94 -0.18
N GLY A 57 3.80 2.31 -0.59
CA GLY A 57 2.70 2.67 0.32
C GLY A 57 2.71 4.11 0.84
N ALA A 58 1.93 4.35 1.91
CA ALA A 58 1.69 5.69 2.45
C ALA A 58 2.96 6.38 2.94
N TYR A 59 3.94 5.61 3.43
CA TYR A 59 5.24 6.10 3.90
C TYR A 59 6.37 5.87 2.89
N SER A 60 6.03 5.86 1.60
CA SER A 60 6.94 5.64 0.46
C SER A 60 8.29 6.34 0.63
N ALA A 61 9.38 5.56 0.64
CA ALA A 61 10.74 6.08 0.59
C ALA A 61 11.04 6.64 -0.80
N THR A 62 10.54 5.95 -1.83
CA THR A 62 10.68 6.36 -3.24
C THR A 62 10.17 7.79 -3.46
N ARG A 63 8.96 8.10 -2.96
CA ARG A 63 8.36 9.43 -3.07
C ARG A 63 9.14 10.48 -2.30
N GLN A 64 9.58 10.16 -1.08
CA GLN A 64 10.33 11.10 -0.24
C GLN A 64 11.65 11.53 -0.92
N ILE A 65 12.42 10.56 -1.42
CA ILE A 65 13.68 10.80 -2.14
C ILE A 65 13.44 11.64 -3.40
N LEU A 66 12.43 11.28 -4.21
CA LEU A 66 12.08 12.03 -5.42
C LEU A 66 11.69 13.47 -5.11
N TYR A 67 10.87 13.69 -4.07
CA TYR A 67 10.39 15.02 -3.71
C TYR A 67 11.49 15.90 -3.14
N GLU A 68 12.44 15.33 -2.40
CA GLU A 68 13.63 16.02 -1.95
C GLU A 68 14.46 16.55 -3.14
N LYS A 69 14.69 15.71 -4.16
CA LYS A 69 15.44 16.09 -5.36
C LYS A 69 14.70 17.14 -6.19
N LEU A 70 13.39 16.99 -6.38
CA LEU A 70 12.58 17.99 -7.08
C LEU A 70 12.54 19.32 -6.34
N ARG A 71 12.47 19.30 -4.99
CA ARG A 71 12.52 20.51 -4.17
C ARG A 71 13.87 21.22 -4.31
N ALA A 72 14.98 20.48 -4.29
CA ALA A 72 16.31 21.04 -4.50
C ALA A 72 16.48 21.67 -5.89
N ARG A 73 15.81 21.11 -6.91
CA ARG A 73 15.77 21.66 -8.28
C ARG A 73 14.76 22.82 -8.46
N GLY A 74 13.94 23.13 -7.46
CA GLY A 74 12.87 24.13 -7.56
C GLY A 74 11.65 23.70 -8.38
N ASN A 75 11.51 22.40 -8.66
CA ASN A 75 10.50 21.84 -9.57
C ASN A 75 9.41 21.03 -8.85
N LEU A 76 9.35 21.03 -7.52
CA LEU A 76 8.32 20.33 -6.76
C LEU A 76 6.98 21.10 -6.86
N PRO A 77 5.90 20.50 -7.40
CA PRO A 77 4.59 21.16 -7.44
C PRO A 77 4.04 21.44 -6.04
N GLU A 78 3.39 22.59 -5.85
CA GLU A 78 2.80 22.95 -4.55
C GLU A 78 1.74 21.95 -4.08
N SER A 79 0.97 21.37 -5.02
CA SER A 79 -0.01 20.33 -4.73
C SER A 79 0.58 19.11 -4.02
N ASP A 80 1.84 18.78 -4.32
CA ASP A 80 2.56 17.64 -3.77
C ASP A 80 3.18 17.90 -2.39
N THR A 81 3.15 19.15 -1.92
CA THR A 81 3.62 19.51 -0.57
C THR A 81 2.57 19.28 0.51
N LYS A 82 1.31 19.08 0.10
CA LYS A 82 0.19 18.89 1.03
C LYS A 82 0.32 17.53 1.73
N PRO A 83 0.00 17.46 3.03
CA PRO A 83 -0.02 16.19 3.74
C PRO A 83 -1.03 15.24 3.08
N LEU A 84 -0.71 13.94 3.12
CA LEU A 84 -1.61 12.90 2.63
C LEU A 84 -2.88 12.92 3.49
N HIS A 85 -4.00 13.41 2.95
CA HIS A 85 -5.30 13.34 3.59
C HIS A 85 -5.79 11.89 3.59
N PHE A 86 -5.50 11.13 4.65
CA PHE A 86 -6.05 9.80 4.83
C PHE A 86 -6.44 9.56 6.29
N ASP A 87 -7.60 10.08 6.67
CA ASP A 87 -8.07 10.07 8.06
C ASP A 87 -9.02 8.91 8.37
N LYS A 88 -8.97 7.81 7.58
CA LYS A 88 -9.87 6.67 7.76
C LYS A 88 -9.14 5.48 8.36
N GLN A 89 -9.35 5.24 9.65
CA GLN A 89 -9.03 3.97 10.28
C GLN A 89 -10.14 2.97 9.93
N CYS A 90 -9.80 1.94 9.15
CA CYS A 90 -10.71 0.83 8.87
C CYS A 90 -10.25 -0.39 9.67
N VAL A 91 -11.09 -0.86 10.59
CA VAL A 91 -10.90 -2.16 11.25
C VAL A 91 -11.77 -3.17 10.52
N VAL A 92 -11.14 -4.14 9.87
CA VAL A 92 -11.83 -5.25 9.21
C VAL A 92 -11.68 -6.49 10.07
N GLY A 93 -12.79 -7.08 10.49
CA GLY A 93 -12.83 -8.39 11.14
C GLY A 93 -13.27 -9.47 10.16
N MET A 94 -12.53 -10.57 10.09
CA MET A 94 -12.95 -11.80 9.40
C MET A 94 -12.96 -12.93 10.42
N THR A 95 -14.01 -13.74 10.42
CA THR A 95 -14.08 -14.96 11.21
C THR A 95 -13.69 -16.16 10.34
N ALA A 96 -13.20 -17.22 10.96
CA ALA A 96 -13.25 -18.55 10.35
C ALA A 96 -14.72 -18.97 10.13
N PRO A 97 -15.01 -20.02 9.33
CA PRO A 97 -16.36 -20.59 9.24
C PRO A 97 -16.92 -20.85 10.64
N LEU A 98 -18.09 -20.28 10.91
CA LEU A 98 -18.75 -20.38 12.22
C LEU A 98 -19.66 -21.62 12.22
N ASP A 99 -19.80 -22.25 13.39
CA ASP A 99 -20.67 -23.42 13.58
C ASP A 99 -22.16 -23.02 13.50
N PRO A 100 -22.95 -23.52 12.53
CA PRO A 100 -24.36 -23.18 12.37
C PRO A 100 -25.27 -23.65 13.53
N ILE A 101 -24.83 -24.63 14.34
CA ILE A 101 -25.57 -25.06 15.53
C ILE A 101 -25.41 -24.02 16.64
N LYS A 102 -24.18 -23.51 16.81
CA LYS A 102 -23.86 -22.47 17.80
C LYS A 102 -24.39 -21.09 17.39
N TYR A 103 -24.45 -20.81 16.09
CA TYR A 103 -24.94 -19.55 15.52
C TYR A 103 -26.05 -19.80 14.50
N PRO A 104 -27.30 -20.04 14.94
CA PRO A 104 -28.41 -20.40 14.06
C PRO A 104 -28.74 -19.37 12.96
N VAL A 105 -28.40 -18.09 13.19
CA VAL A 105 -28.55 -17.00 12.19
C VAL A 105 -27.82 -17.28 10.88
N LEU A 106 -26.84 -18.19 10.87
CA LEU A 106 -26.14 -18.63 9.66
C LEU A 106 -27.00 -19.50 8.74
N GLN A 107 -28.14 -20.00 9.23
CA GLN A 107 -29.08 -20.81 8.46
C GLN A 107 -30.15 -19.95 7.76
N ASP A 108 -30.20 -18.65 8.04
CA ASP A 108 -31.16 -17.74 7.42
C ASP A 108 -30.79 -17.50 5.95
N ASP A 109 -31.79 -17.41 5.08
CA ASP A 109 -31.60 -17.12 3.64
C ASP A 109 -31.13 -15.66 3.39
N SER A 110 -31.07 -14.83 4.43
CA SER A 110 -30.70 -13.41 4.37
C SER A 110 -29.56 -13.08 5.33
N CYS A 111 -28.64 -12.21 4.89
CA CYS A 111 -27.53 -11.74 5.72
C CYS A 111 -27.88 -10.43 6.44
N GLU A 112 -27.54 -10.34 7.73
CA GLU A 112 -27.68 -9.11 8.51
C GLU A 112 -26.43 -8.21 8.34
N VAL A 113 -26.63 -7.01 7.79
CA VAL A 113 -25.58 -5.99 7.68
C VAL A 113 -25.93 -4.81 8.57
N LYS A 114 -25.13 -4.57 9.61
CA LYS A 114 -25.29 -3.44 10.53
C LYS A 114 -24.32 -2.33 10.15
N VAL A 115 -24.84 -1.21 9.69
CA VAL A 115 -24.06 0.01 9.43
C VAL A 115 -24.31 0.98 10.59
N LEU A 116 -23.27 1.25 11.37
CA LEU A 116 -23.29 2.26 12.43
C LEU A 116 -22.64 3.53 11.89
N LEU A 117 -23.45 4.57 11.69
CA LEU A 117 -22.97 5.90 11.34
C LEU A 117 -22.87 6.72 12.62
N GLY A 118 -21.66 7.17 12.96
CA GLY A 118 -21.48 8.16 14.03
C GLY A 118 -22.19 9.45 13.65
N LYS A 119 -22.79 10.16 14.63
CA LYS A 119 -23.28 11.52 14.40
C LYS A 119 -22.08 12.43 14.17
N ASP A 120 -22.13 13.25 13.12
CA ASP A 120 -21.12 14.28 12.89
C ASP A 120 -21.02 15.18 14.13
N GLN A 121 -19.87 15.19 14.80
CA GLN A 121 -19.54 16.28 15.71
C GLN A 121 -19.04 17.46 14.85
N HIS A 122 -19.97 18.10 14.15
CA HIS A 122 -19.79 19.49 13.75
C HIS A 122 -20.23 20.35 14.93
N THR A 123 -19.28 20.74 15.77
CA THR A 123 -19.46 21.84 16.72
C THR A 123 -18.27 22.77 16.61
N SER A 124 -18.52 23.85 15.86
CA SER A 124 -17.95 25.20 15.91
C SER A 124 -16.46 25.41 15.63
#